data_AF-A0A7L0BFF7-F1
#
_entry.id   AF-A0A7L0BFF7-F1
#
_cell.length_a   1.000
_cell.length_b   1.000
_cell.length_c   1.000
_cell.angle_alpha   90.00
_cell.angle_beta   90.00
_cell.angle_gamma   90.00
#
_symmetry.space_group_name_H-M   'P 1'
#
loop_
_entity.id
_entity.type
_entity.pdbx_description
1 polymer ?
#
loop_
_entity_poly.entity_id
_entity_poly.type
_entity_poly.pdbx_seq_one_letter_code
_entity_poly.pdbx_strand_id
1 'polypeptide(L)'
;VATDHNVDNTTAILREWLKNVQNLYHDVEWRPMEDPQSYPEEIGPKHWPSSRFTHVMKLRQAALRAAREKWSDYILFIDADNLLTNPQTLNLMIAENKTLVAPMLESRSLYSNFWCGITPQASDHGYYKRTLDYPLIREWKRTGCFAVPMIHSTFLIDLRKEASAKLMFYPPH
;
A
#
# COMPACT_ATOMS: atom_id res chain seq x y z
N VAL A 1 -10.57 2.03 9.19
CA VAL A 1 -11.41 2.24 8.00
C VAL A 1 -11.72 3.72 7.81
N ALA A 2 -11.01 4.36 6.89
CA ALA A 2 -11.31 5.71 6.42
C ALA A 2 -11.82 5.61 4.98
N THR A 3 -12.78 6.45 4.62
CA THR A 3 -13.36 6.48 3.27
C THR A 3 -13.79 7.91 2.97
N ASP A 4 -13.42 8.42 1.79
CA ASP A 4 -13.64 9.80 1.39
C ASP A 4 -13.88 9.89 -0.12
N HIS A 5 -14.47 10.98 -0.58
CA HIS A 5 -14.73 11.26 -2.00
C HIS A 5 -15.42 10.08 -2.74
N ASN A 6 -16.37 9.42 -2.06
CA ASN A 6 -17.10 8.30 -2.64
C ASN A 6 -18.23 8.83 -3.54
N VAL A 7 -18.26 8.34 -4.78
CA VAL A 7 -19.38 8.55 -5.72
C VAL A 7 -20.35 7.35 -5.72
N ASP A 8 -19.93 6.24 -5.11
CA ASP A 8 -20.68 4.99 -5.03
C ASP A 8 -21.11 4.68 -3.58
N ASN A 9 -21.59 3.45 -3.36
CA ASN A 9 -22.12 3.01 -2.06
C ASN A 9 -21.04 2.54 -1.07
N THR A 10 -19.76 2.90 -1.28
CA THR A 10 -18.63 2.44 -0.45
C THR A 10 -18.86 2.70 1.04
N THR A 11 -19.33 3.89 1.42
CA THR A 11 -19.57 4.21 2.84
C THR A 11 -20.58 3.26 3.50
N ALA A 12 -21.68 2.94 2.81
CA ALA A 12 -22.71 2.06 3.36
C ALA A 12 -22.24 0.60 3.45
N ILE A 13 -21.53 0.12 2.42
CA ILE A 13 -20.97 -1.24 2.40
C ILE A 13 -19.97 -1.41 3.56
N LEU A 14 -19.05 -0.46 3.73
CA LEU A 14 -18.07 -0.50 4.82
C LEU A 14 -18.74 -0.42 6.19
N ARG A 15 -19.78 0.41 6.34
CA ARG A 15 -20.55 0.50 7.58
C ARG A 15 -21.22 -0.83 7.93
N GLU A 16 -21.80 -1.51 6.94
CA GLU A 16 -22.43 -2.80 7.17
C GLU A 16 -21.40 -3.88 7.50
N TRP A 17 -20.28 -3.91 6.77
CA TRP A 17 -19.16 -4.80 7.11
C TRP A 17 -18.70 -4.58 8.56
N LEU A 18 -18.46 -3.33 8.98
CA LEU A 18 -18.04 -2.99 10.34
C LEU A 18 -18.99 -3.51 11.41
N LYS A 19 -20.31 -3.35 11.24
CA LYS A 19 -21.30 -3.86 12.19
C LYS A 19 -21.14 -5.36 12.45
N ASN A 20 -20.79 -6.12 11.42
CA ASN A 20 -20.73 -7.58 11.45
C ASN A 20 -19.37 -8.13 11.88
N VAL A 21 -18.28 -7.36 11.76
CA VAL A 21 -16.91 -7.89 11.93
C VAL A 21 -16.02 -7.13 12.90
N GLN A 22 -16.40 -5.92 13.34
CA GLN A 22 -15.52 -5.07 14.16
C GLN A 22 -15.07 -5.75 15.47
N ASN A 23 -15.92 -6.63 16.02
CA ASN A 23 -15.65 -7.39 17.24
C ASN A 23 -14.53 -8.44 17.08
N LEU A 24 -14.13 -8.77 15.84
CA LEU A 24 -13.00 -9.65 15.55
C LEU A 24 -11.65 -8.92 15.64
N TYR A 25 -11.66 -7.59 15.72
CA TYR A 25 -10.47 -6.76 15.79
C TYR A 25 -10.33 -6.14 17.18
N HIS A 26 -9.09 -5.94 17.62
CA HIS A 26 -8.80 -5.25 18.88
C HIS A 26 -9.31 -3.80 18.85
N ASP A 27 -9.14 -3.12 17.73
CA ASP A 27 -9.58 -1.74 17.53
C ASP A 27 -9.85 -1.50 16.04
N VAL A 28 -10.87 -0.70 15.75
CA VAL A 28 -11.19 -0.27 14.39
C VAL A 28 -11.49 1.22 14.38
N GLU A 29 -10.63 2.00 13.74
CA GLU A 29 -10.85 3.42 13.56
C GLU A 29 -11.82 3.67 12.40
N TRP A 30 -12.98 4.28 12.62
CA TRP A 30 -13.94 4.62 11.56
C TRP A 30 -13.95 6.13 11.29
N ARG A 31 -13.62 6.54 10.05
CA ARG A 31 -13.56 7.94 9.61
C ARG A 31 -14.19 8.13 8.22
N PRO A 32 -15.52 8.14 8.10
CA PRO A 32 -16.18 8.42 6.84
C PRO A 32 -16.21 9.92 6.54
N MET A 33 -16.11 10.27 5.27
CA MET A 33 -16.29 11.62 4.76
C MET A 33 -17.19 11.53 3.52
N GLU A 34 -18.46 11.92 3.68
CA GLU A 34 -19.44 11.87 2.58
C GLU A 34 -19.26 13.03 1.60
N ASP A 35 -18.77 14.17 2.09
CA ASP A 35 -18.53 15.38 1.30
C ASP A 35 -17.11 15.93 1.50
N PRO A 36 -16.46 16.43 0.42
CA PRO A 36 -16.95 16.44 -0.96
C PRO A 36 -16.78 15.09 -1.65
N GLN A 37 -17.57 14.83 -2.72
CA GLN A 37 -17.47 13.59 -3.50
C GLN A 37 -16.31 13.58 -4.52
N SER A 38 -15.70 14.72 -4.79
CA SER A 38 -14.57 14.87 -5.73
C SER A 38 -13.65 16.03 -5.31
N TYR A 39 -12.43 16.05 -5.86
CA TYR A 39 -11.53 17.17 -5.66
C TYR A 39 -11.87 18.31 -6.63
N PRO A 40 -11.75 19.59 -6.23
CA PRO A 40 -12.09 20.72 -7.11
C PRO A 40 -11.33 20.76 -8.45
N GLU A 41 -10.12 20.19 -8.48
CA GLU A 41 -9.24 20.14 -9.66
C GLU A 41 -9.46 18.88 -10.52
N GLU A 42 -10.34 17.97 -10.12
CA GLU A 42 -10.64 16.77 -10.90
C GLU A 42 -11.45 17.10 -12.15
N ILE A 43 -10.97 16.64 -13.30
CA ILE A 43 -11.63 16.81 -14.60
C ILE A 43 -12.41 15.53 -14.96
N GLY A 44 -12.20 14.44 -14.21
CA GLY A 44 -12.94 13.19 -14.32
C GLY A 44 -12.37 12.09 -13.41
N PRO A 45 -13.01 10.90 -13.37
CA PRO A 45 -12.70 9.86 -12.38
C PRO A 45 -11.27 9.29 -12.43
N LYS A 46 -10.60 9.42 -13.59
CA LYS A 46 -9.23 8.96 -13.80
C LYS A 46 -8.19 10.07 -13.63
N HIS A 47 -8.62 11.31 -13.43
CA HIS A 47 -7.71 12.42 -13.18
C HIS A 47 -7.27 12.39 -11.72
N TRP A 48 -5.96 12.32 -11.49
CA TRP A 48 -5.39 12.42 -10.15
C TRP A 48 -4.62 13.73 -10.03
N PRO A 49 -5.25 14.80 -9.51
CA PRO A 49 -4.53 16.05 -9.28
C PRO A 49 -3.51 15.90 -8.15
N SER A 50 -2.53 16.80 -8.10
CA SER A 50 -1.49 16.82 -7.05
C SER A 50 -2.06 16.89 -5.64
N SER A 51 -3.21 17.56 -5.48
CA SER A 51 -3.98 17.62 -4.23
C SER A 51 -4.43 16.22 -3.77
N ARG A 52 -4.97 15.39 -4.67
CA ARG A 52 -5.35 14.00 -4.37
C ARG A 52 -4.16 13.12 -4.02
N PHE A 53 -3.04 13.23 -4.77
CA PHE A 53 -1.81 12.52 -4.41
C PHE A 53 -1.33 12.90 -3.00
N THR A 54 -1.34 14.20 -2.68
CA THR A 54 -0.96 14.72 -1.36
C THR A 54 -1.86 14.18 -0.26
N HIS A 55 -3.17 14.10 -0.50
CA HIS A 55 -4.12 13.55 0.46
C HIS A 55 -3.83 12.08 0.78
N VAL A 56 -3.64 11.24 -0.24
CA VAL A 56 -3.31 9.81 -0.04
C VAL A 56 -1.98 9.64 0.70
N MET A 57 -0.97 10.45 0.38
CA MET A 57 0.32 10.46 1.10
C MET A 57 0.11 10.79 2.59
N LYS A 58 -0.71 11.79 2.90
CA LYS A 58 -1.05 12.16 4.29
C LYS A 58 -1.81 11.05 5.02
N LEU A 59 -2.74 10.35 4.35
CA LEU A 59 -3.45 9.21 4.92
C LEU A 59 -2.50 8.06 5.26
N ARG A 60 -1.61 7.69 4.33
CA ARG A 60 -0.59 6.65 4.58
C ARG A 60 0.36 7.05 5.71
N GLN A 61 0.77 8.32 5.77
CA GLN A 61 1.59 8.86 6.85
C GLN A 61 0.87 8.85 8.21
N ALA A 62 -0.43 9.15 8.23
CA ALA A 62 -1.24 9.09 9.44
C ALA A 62 -1.36 7.64 9.96
N ALA A 63 -1.59 6.68 9.08
CA ALA A 63 -1.62 5.26 9.44
C ALA A 63 -0.27 4.79 10.03
N LEU A 64 0.85 5.17 9.40
CA LEU A 64 2.19 4.84 9.90
C LEU A 64 2.45 5.44 11.29
N ARG A 65 2.05 6.69 11.53
CA ARG A 65 2.15 7.32 12.86
C ARG A 65 1.29 6.61 13.90
N ALA A 66 0.03 6.35 13.57
CA ALA A 66 -0.90 5.68 14.47
C ALA A 66 -0.39 4.29 14.89
N ALA A 67 0.20 3.51 13.97
CA ALA A 67 0.78 2.21 14.32
C ALA A 67 1.95 2.34 15.30
N ARG A 68 2.82 3.33 15.11
CA ARG A 68 3.93 3.63 16.04
C ARG A 68 3.41 4.08 17.41
N GLU A 69 2.42 4.97 17.43
CA GLU A 69 1.77 5.46 18.67
C GLU A 69 1.05 4.35 19.45
N LYS A 70 0.49 3.37 18.74
CA LYS A 70 -0.12 2.16 19.31
C LYS A 70 0.88 1.05 19.65
N TRP A 71 2.18 1.31 19.50
CA TRP A 71 3.27 0.37 19.80
C TRP A 71 3.12 -0.95 19.03
N SER A 72 2.66 -0.87 17.78
CA SER A 72 2.56 -2.03 16.91
C SER A 72 3.94 -2.47 16.45
N ASP A 73 4.22 -3.78 16.49
CA ASP A 73 5.46 -4.36 15.96
C ASP A 73 5.55 -4.26 14.44
N TYR A 74 4.40 -4.31 13.77
CA TYR A 74 4.28 -4.32 12.32
C TYR A 74 3.13 -3.44 11.86
N ILE A 75 3.24 -2.93 10.63
CA ILE A 75 2.12 -2.36 9.89
C ILE A 75 2.06 -2.99 8.49
N LEU A 76 0.89 -3.51 8.13
CA LEU A 76 0.62 -4.07 6.81
C LEU A 76 -0.26 -3.08 6.03
N PHE A 77 0.27 -2.55 4.94
CA PHE A 77 -0.52 -1.80 3.96
C PHE A 77 -1.10 -2.77 2.93
N ILE A 78 -2.39 -2.60 2.61
CA ILE A 78 -3.11 -3.37 1.60
C ILE A 78 -4.01 -2.40 0.85
N ASP A 79 -3.81 -2.25 -0.46
CA ASP A 79 -4.76 -1.55 -1.32
C ASP A 79 -6.05 -2.37 -1.48
N ALA A 80 -7.20 -1.70 -1.60
CA ALA A 80 -8.52 -2.33 -1.56
C ALA A 80 -8.82 -3.29 -2.73
N ASP A 81 -8.05 -3.20 -3.81
CA ASP A 81 -8.13 -4.07 -4.99
C ASP A 81 -7.19 -5.29 -4.92
N ASN A 82 -6.44 -5.47 -3.83
CA ASN A 82 -5.55 -6.61 -3.63
C ASN A 82 -6.25 -7.76 -2.88
N LEU A 83 -6.47 -8.87 -3.57
CA LEU A 83 -7.06 -10.08 -2.98
C LEU A 83 -5.96 -11.02 -2.46
N LEU A 84 -5.79 -11.07 -1.15
CA LEU A 84 -4.89 -12.03 -0.50
C LEU A 84 -5.62 -13.36 -0.31
N THR A 85 -5.32 -14.34 -1.16
CA THR A 85 -5.95 -15.67 -1.13
C THR A 85 -5.19 -16.67 -0.26
N ASN A 86 -3.91 -16.45 -0.01
CA ASN A 86 -3.11 -17.30 0.87
C ASN A 86 -3.26 -16.84 2.33
N PRO A 87 -3.89 -17.64 3.22
CA PRO A 87 -4.09 -17.25 4.61
C PRO A 87 -2.79 -17.15 5.42
N GLN A 88 -1.67 -17.66 4.90
CA GLN A 88 -0.35 -17.57 5.54
C GLN A 88 0.44 -16.33 5.15
N THR A 89 -0.07 -15.46 4.26
CA THR A 89 0.69 -14.32 3.71
C THR A 89 1.35 -13.46 4.80
N LEU A 90 0.62 -13.08 5.86
CA LEU A 90 1.18 -12.27 6.95
C LEU A 90 2.33 -12.99 7.68
N ASN A 91 2.13 -14.26 8.05
CA ASN A 91 3.14 -15.06 8.75
C ASN A 91 4.39 -15.25 7.90
N LEU A 92 4.22 -15.52 6.60
CA LEU A 92 5.33 -15.68 5.66
C LEU A 92 6.13 -14.38 5.52
N MET A 93 5.45 -13.23 5.39
CA MET A 93 6.14 -11.93 5.34
C MET A 93 6.88 -11.61 6.64
N ILE A 94 6.30 -11.93 7.79
CA ILE A 94 6.97 -11.78 9.10
C ILE A 94 8.24 -12.64 9.17
N ALA A 95 8.17 -13.88 8.67
CA ALA A 95 9.28 -14.83 8.69
C ALA A 95 10.48 -14.39 7.83
N GLU A 96 10.28 -13.58 6.80
CA GLU A 96 11.37 -13.02 5.98
C GLU A 96 12.31 -12.08 6.77
N ASN A 97 11.84 -11.56 7.93
CA ASN A 97 12.64 -10.74 8.85
C ASN A 97 13.31 -9.53 8.17
N LYS A 98 12.61 -8.89 7.23
CA LYS A 98 13.06 -7.67 6.54
C LYS A 98 12.38 -6.44 7.13
N THR A 99 13.02 -5.28 7.00
CA THR A 99 12.40 -3.99 7.35
C THR A 99 11.17 -3.71 6.50
N LEU A 100 11.25 -4.08 5.22
CA LEU A 100 10.18 -3.91 4.25
C LEU A 100 10.11 -5.18 3.39
N VAL A 101 8.91 -5.73 3.21
CA VAL A 101 8.67 -6.90 2.36
C VAL A 101 7.27 -6.84 1.76
N ALA A 102 7.13 -7.30 0.51
CA ALA A 102 5.85 -7.45 -0.15
C ALA A 102 5.68 -8.89 -0.63
N PRO A 103 4.44 -9.44 -0.61
CA PRO A 103 4.14 -10.60 -1.41
C PRO A 103 4.03 -10.16 -2.87
N MET A 104 4.49 -11.00 -3.79
CA MET A 104 4.25 -10.76 -5.21
C MET A 104 2.78 -11.01 -5.52
N LEU A 105 2.09 -9.98 -6.02
CA LEU A 105 0.70 -10.05 -6.43
C LEU A 105 0.62 -10.38 -7.92
N GLU A 106 -0.18 -11.38 -8.25
CA GLU A 106 -0.46 -11.76 -9.63
C GLU A 106 -1.56 -10.86 -10.21
N SER A 107 -1.37 -10.42 -11.46
CA SER A 107 -2.40 -9.73 -12.23
C SER A 107 -2.65 -10.45 -13.56
N ARG A 108 -3.75 -10.13 -14.24
CA ARG A 108 -4.04 -10.64 -15.60
C ARG A 108 -3.04 -10.16 -16.66
N SER A 109 -2.23 -9.15 -16.32
CA SER A 109 -1.25 -8.54 -17.21
C SER A 109 0.16 -8.89 -16.77
N LEU A 110 1.16 -8.41 -17.53
CA LEU A 110 2.55 -8.50 -17.12
C LEU A 110 2.89 -7.60 -15.94
N TYR A 111 1.99 -6.71 -15.50
CA TYR A 111 2.21 -5.86 -14.32
C TYR A 111 2.07 -6.68 -13.02
N SER A 112 2.81 -6.25 -12.00
CA SER A 112 2.78 -6.75 -10.63
C SER A 112 3.19 -5.61 -9.69
N ASN A 113 3.15 -5.85 -8.39
CA ASN A 113 3.31 -4.84 -7.34
C ASN A 113 4.77 -4.53 -6.97
N PHE A 114 5.70 -4.68 -7.92
CA PHE A 114 7.14 -4.43 -7.73
C PHE A 114 7.81 -4.04 -9.05
N TRP A 115 8.91 -3.30 -8.97
CA TRP A 115 9.78 -3.00 -10.11
C TRP A 115 11.19 -3.52 -9.86
N CYS A 116 11.80 -4.19 -10.85
CA CYS A 116 13.20 -4.63 -10.76
C CYS A 116 14.21 -3.54 -11.14
N GLY A 117 13.76 -2.37 -11.59
CA GLY A 117 14.63 -1.31 -12.03
C GLY A 117 13.94 0.05 -11.98
N ILE A 118 14.74 1.07 -11.70
CA ILE A 118 14.37 2.46 -11.86
C ILE A 118 15.41 3.19 -12.72
N THR A 119 14.99 4.26 -13.37
CA THR A 119 15.86 5.14 -14.16
C THR A 119 16.80 5.94 -13.24
N PRO A 120 18.13 5.90 -13.49
CA PRO A 120 19.11 6.63 -12.68
C PRO A 120 19.31 8.08 -13.13
N GLN A 121 18.84 8.47 -14.31
CA GLN A 121 19.09 9.81 -14.88
C GLN A 121 18.33 10.89 -14.11
N ALA A 122 18.96 12.05 -13.89
CA ALA A 122 18.37 13.15 -13.12
C ALA A 122 17.03 13.66 -13.68
N SER A 123 16.82 13.63 -15.00
CA SER A 123 15.57 14.05 -15.65
C SER A 123 14.37 13.16 -15.31
N ASP A 124 14.63 11.87 -15.07
CA ASP A 124 13.60 10.84 -14.90
C ASP A 124 13.92 9.98 -13.68
N HIS A 125 14.60 10.51 -12.66
CA HIS A 125 15.11 9.69 -11.57
C HIS A 125 13.95 9.02 -10.81
N GLY A 126 14.01 7.70 -10.66
CA GLY A 126 13.00 6.94 -9.90
C GLY A 126 11.80 6.44 -10.72
N TYR A 127 11.75 6.68 -12.03
CA TYR A 127 10.72 6.09 -12.90
C TYR A 127 11.00 4.63 -13.23
N TYR A 128 9.96 3.88 -13.57
CA TYR A 128 10.05 2.46 -13.92
C TYR A 128 11.07 2.21 -15.04
N LYS A 129 11.94 1.22 -14.83
CA LYS A 129 12.86 0.70 -15.84
C LYS A 129 12.74 -0.83 -15.90
N ARG A 130 12.40 -1.35 -17.08
CA ARG A 130 12.36 -2.81 -17.32
C ARG A 130 13.77 -3.41 -17.22
N THR A 131 13.88 -4.57 -16.58
CA THR A 131 15.12 -5.35 -16.48
C THR A 131 14.89 -6.81 -16.92
N LEU A 132 15.98 -7.54 -17.14
CA LEU A 132 15.93 -8.97 -17.51
C LEU A 132 15.47 -9.87 -16.36
N ASP A 133 15.62 -9.41 -15.10
CA ASP A 133 15.18 -10.17 -13.91
C ASP A 133 13.67 -10.17 -13.75
N TYR A 134 12.98 -9.10 -14.19
CA TYR A 134 11.54 -8.95 -14.00
C TYR A 134 10.73 -10.15 -14.52
N PRO A 135 10.84 -10.61 -15.78
CA PRO A 135 10.08 -11.77 -16.25
C PRO A 135 10.45 -13.06 -15.51
N LEU A 136 11.70 -13.22 -15.05
CA LEU A 136 12.11 -14.42 -14.32
C LEU A 136 11.43 -14.51 -12.96
N ILE A 137 11.29 -13.39 -12.26
CA ILE A 137 10.58 -13.30 -10.98
C ILE A 137 9.07 -13.36 -11.23
N ARG A 138 8.55 -12.59 -12.20
CA ARG A 138 7.11 -12.47 -12.53
C ARG A 138 6.47 -13.72 -13.14
N GLU A 139 7.27 -14.64 -13.67
CA GLU A 139 6.79 -15.92 -14.19
C GLU A 139 7.21 -17.12 -13.31
N TRP A 140 7.70 -16.85 -12.10
CA TRP A 140 8.05 -17.83 -11.06
C TRP A 140 9.18 -18.78 -11.51
N LYS A 141 9.94 -18.39 -12.55
CA LYS A 141 11.16 -19.10 -12.98
C LYS A 141 12.27 -18.96 -11.95
N ARG A 142 12.24 -17.88 -11.17
CA ARG A 142 13.06 -17.68 -9.96
C ARG A 142 12.13 -17.39 -8.80
N THR A 143 12.20 -18.22 -7.76
CA THR A 143 11.42 -18.08 -6.53
C THR A 143 12.32 -17.66 -5.36
N GLY A 144 11.75 -16.95 -4.39
CA GLY A 144 12.47 -16.46 -3.22
C GLY A 144 12.08 -15.02 -2.85
N CYS A 145 12.83 -14.43 -1.92
CA CYS A 145 12.73 -13.02 -1.55
C CYS A 145 13.82 -12.22 -2.26
N PHE A 146 13.43 -11.24 -3.07
CA PHE A 146 14.35 -10.47 -3.92
C PHE A 146 14.45 -9.01 -3.45
N ALA A 147 15.66 -8.47 -3.44
CA ALA A 147 15.86 -7.03 -3.29
C ALA A 147 15.45 -6.33 -4.59
N VAL A 148 14.50 -5.40 -4.49
CA VAL A 148 13.98 -4.63 -5.62
C VAL A 148 13.92 -3.15 -5.25
N PRO A 149 14.14 -2.22 -6.19
CA PRO A 149 14.14 -0.79 -5.89
C PRO A 149 12.76 -0.23 -5.49
N MET A 150 11.67 -0.92 -5.85
CA MET A 150 10.32 -0.43 -5.57
C MET A 150 9.34 -1.60 -5.39
N ILE A 151 8.52 -1.49 -4.35
CA ILE A 151 7.33 -2.31 -4.11
C ILE A 151 6.16 -1.36 -3.85
N HIS A 152 4.94 -1.80 -4.16
CA HIS A 152 3.74 -1.03 -3.89
C HIS A 152 2.54 -1.93 -3.55
N SER A 153 1.41 -1.28 -3.31
CA SER A 153 0.08 -1.87 -3.13
C SER A 153 -0.14 -2.77 -1.91
N THR A 154 0.60 -3.86 -1.73
CA THR A 154 0.61 -4.63 -0.48
C THR A 154 2.03 -4.83 0.01
N PHE A 155 2.32 -4.37 1.23
CA PHE A 155 3.63 -4.54 1.85
C PHE A 155 3.57 -4.41 3.37
N LEU A 156 4.45 -5.14 4.04
CA LEU A 156 4.64 -5.16 5.48
C LEU A 156 5.87 -4.33 5.85
N ILE A 157 5.75 -3.50 6.89
CA ILE A 157 6.87 -2.84 7.55
C ILE A 157 7.06 -3.45 8.93
N ASP A 158 8.29 -3.85 9.26
CA ASP A 158 8.70 -4.18 10.63
C ASP A 158 9.13 -2.91 11.36
N LEU A 159 8.27 -2.42 12.26
CA LEU A 159 8.44 -1.16 12.99
C LEU A 159 9.47 -1.27 14.12
N ARG A 160 9.86 -2.49 14.51
CA ARG A 160 10.87 -2.72 15.55
C ARG A 160 12.29 -2.48 15.05
N LYS A 161 12.50 -2.49 13.73
CA LYS A 161 13.81 -2.25 13.12
C LYS A 161 14.08 -0.75 13.00
N GLU A 162 15.27 -0.31 13.44
CA GLU A 162 15.68 1.11 13.42
C GLU A 162 15.56 1.76 12.04
N ALA A 163 15.86 1.00 10.97
CA ALA A 163 15.75 1.49 9.60
C ALA A 163 14.33 1.95 9.23
N SER A 164 13.29 1.41 9.88
CA SER A 164 11.90 1.80 9.65
C SER A 164 11.63 3.25 10.09
N ALA A 165 12.43 3.82 11.00
CA ALA A 165 12.28 5.20 11.45
C ALA A 165 12.54 6.23 10.34
N LYS A 166 13.29 5.84 9.30
CA LYS A 166 13.59 6.66 8.12
C LYS A 166 12.45 6.66 7.09
N LEU A 167 11.44 5.80 7.25
CA LEU A 167 10.33 5.70 6.31
C LEU A 167 9.27 6.76 6.61
N MET A 168 8.89 7.48 5.56
CA MET A 168 7.82 8.46 5.56
C MET A 168 7.11 8.49 4.20
N PHE A 169 5.81 8.73 4.21
CA PHE A 169 5.00 9.01 3.02
C PHE A 169 4.77 10.51 2.84
N TYR A 170 4.88 11.31 3.90
CA TYR A 170 4.69 12.76 3.86
C TYR A 170 5.43 13.48 5.01
N PRO A 171 6.05 14.67 4.77
CA PRO A 171 6.28 15.29 3.46
C PRO A 171 7.17 14.40 2.56
N PRO A 172 7.10 14.55 1.22
CA PRO A 172 8.04 13.87 0.31
C PRO A 172 9.47 14.38 0.54
N HIS A 173 10.47 13.56 0.20
CA HIS A 173 11.90 13.88 0.28
C HIS A 173 12.34 14.92 -0.76
#